data_AF-V8P8Q3-F1
#
_entry.id   AF-V8P8Q3-F1
#
_cell.length_a   1.000
_cell.length_b   1.000
_cell.length_c   1.000
_cell.angle_alpha   90.00
_cell.angle_beta   90.00
_cell.angle_gamma   90.00
#
_symmetry.space_group_name_H-M   'P 1'
#
loop_
_entity.id
_entity.type
_entity.pdbx_description
1 polymer ?
#
loop_
_entity_poly.entity_id
_entity_poly.type
_entity_poly.pdbx_seq_one_letter_code
_entity_poly.pdbx_strand_id
1 'polypeptide(L)'
;MNQVFVPAGTLMGSYMIVDSSHHSHGEKARLQLPTMKENDTHCIDFSYLLYSKKGTSPGTLNILVRVNKGPLANPIWNVTGSTGKDWLRAELAVSTFWPNEYQTPLEKEDHTAVQK
;
A
#
# COMPACT_ATOMS: atom_id res chain seq x y z
N MET A 1 -9.58 -9.91 12.16
CA MET A 1 -8.68 -11.01 12.59
C MET A 1 -7.76 -11.29 11.43
N ASN A 2 -6.49 -10.88 11.52
CA ASN A 2 -5.54 -11.06 10.42
C ASN A 2 -4.99 -12.48 10.49
N GLN A 3 -5.41 -13.37 9.58
CA GLN A 3 -4.80 -14.68 9.41
C GLN A 3 -3.79 -14.63 8.27
N VAL A 4 -2.52 -14.83 8.62
CA VAL A 4 -1.46 -15.19 7.67
C VAL A 4 -1.50 -16.71 7.53
N PHE A 5 -1.72 -17.23 6.33
CA PHE A 5 -1.72 -18.67 6.08
C PHE A 5 -0.54 -19.04 5.16
N VAL A 6 0.24 -20.05 5.56
CA VAL A 6 1.42 -20.53 4.82
C VAL A 6 1.36 -22.06 4.69
N PRO A 7 1.30 -22.64 3.47
CA PRO A 7 1.42 -24.09 3.28
C PRO A 7 2.84 -24.51 2.88
N ALA A 8 3.43 -25.43 3.63
CA ALA A 8 4.83 -25.86 3.53
C ALA A 8 5.24 -26.40 2.13
N GLY A 9 6.27 -25.77 1.52
CA GLY A 9 7.09 -26.42 0.48
C GLY A 9 7.61 -25.51 -0.64
N THR A 10 8.82 -24.95 -0.43
CA THR A 10 9.77 -24.40 -1.43
C THR A 10 9.53 -22.96 -1.93
N LEU A 11 10.36 -22.04 -1.39
CA LEU A 11 10.46 -20.58 -1.60
C LEU A 11 9.22 -19.78 -1.14
N MET A 12 8.92 -19.87 0.15
CA MET A 12 7.74 -19.25 0.76
C MET A 12 7.96 -17.75 1.02
N GLY A 13 7.56 -16.92 0.07
CA GLY A 13 7.42 -15.47 0.28
C GLY A 13 6.24 -15.16 1.19
N SER A 14 6.35 -14.10 1.98
CA SER A 14 5.24 -13.54 2.76
C SER A 14 4.79 -12.24 2.12
N TYR A 15 3.47 -12.00 2.08
CA TYR A 15 2.89 -10.78 1.55
C TYR A 15 1.70 -10.34 2.39
N MET A 16 1.41 -9.04 2.36
CA MET A 16 0.24 -8.47 3.02
C MET A 16 -0.93 -8.42 2.04
N ILE A 17 -2.13 -8.76 2.52
CA ILE A 17 -3.35 -8.80 1.71
C ILE A 17 -4.39 -7.90 2.36
N VAL A 18 -5.11 -7.16 1.53
CA VAL A 18 -6.37 -6.51 1.91
C VAL A 18 -7.48 -7.14 1.09
N ASP A 19 -8.38 -7.86 1.75
CA ASP A 19 -9.59 -8.39 1.11
C ASP A 19 -10.61 -7.25 0.96
N SER A 20 -11.15 -7.08 -0.24
CA SER A 20 -12.10 -6.02 -0.59
C SER A 20 -13.52 -6.53 -0.83
N SER A 21 -13.75 -7.82 -0.64
CA SER A 21 -15.00 -8.48 -1.02
C SER A 21 -16.19 -8.16 -0.11
N HIS A 22 -15.91 -7.76 1.14
CA HIS A 22 -16.91 -7.50 2.18
C HIS A 22 -16.83 -6.08 2.75
N HIS A 23 -16.17 -5.16 2.04
CA HIS A 23 -15.94 -3.79 2.49
C HIS A 23 -16.72 -2.79 1.64
N SER A 24 -17.14 -1.70 2.28
CA SER A 24 -17.93 -0.65 1.64
C SER A 24 -17.04 0.27 0.80
N HIS A 25 -17.64 0.91 -0.21
CA HIS A 25 -16.97 1.94 -0.99
C HIS A 25 -16.43 3.06 -0.08
N GLY A 26 -15.16 3.43 -0.26
CA GLY A 26 -14.45 4.45 0.51
C GLY A 26 -13.83 3.96 1.82
N GLU A 27 -14.00 2.69 2.20
CA GLU A 27 -13.25 2.12 3.32
C GLU A 27 -11.76 2.10 3.00
N LYS A 28 -10.95 2.39 4.03
CA LYS A 28 -9.50 2.55 3.89
C LYS A 28 -8.76 1.64 4.87
N ALA A 29 -7.83 0.85 4.35
CA ALA A 29 -6.86 0.10 5.14
C ALA A 29 -5.49 0.78 5.02
N ARG A 30 -4.80 0.96 6.14
CA ARG A 30 -3.48 1.62 6.16
C ARG A 30 -2.43 0.73 6.79
N LEU A 31 -1.33 0.55 6.08
CA LEU A 31 -0.09 -0.02 6.59
C LEU A 31 0.87 1.13 6.89
N GLN A 32 1.24 1.27 8.16
CA GLN A 32 2.21 2.27 8.59
C GLN A 32 3.63 1.69 8.54
N LEU A 33 4.47 2.24 7.67
CA LEU A 33 5.90 1.96 7.69
C LEU A 33 6.57 2.65 8.89
N PRO A 34 7.70 2.12 9.38
CA PRO A 34 8.48 2.77 10.44
C PRO A 34 8.83 4.22 10.09
N THR A 35 8.99 5.05 11.10
CA THR A 35 9.54 6.40 10.92
C THR A 35 11.00 6.30 10.48
N MET A 36 11.32 6.92 9.35
CA MET A 36 12.67 6.94 8.80
C MET A 36 13.36 8.28 9.09
N LYS A 37 14.68 8.20 9.28
CA LYS A 37 15.56 9.31 9.68
C LYS A 37 16.87 9.18 8.90
N GLU A 38 16.79 9.39 7.61
CA GLU A 38 17.93 9.20 6.71
C GLU A 38 18.74 10.48 6.56
N ASN A 39 20.05 10.36 6.35
CA ASN A 39 20.95 11.49 6.09
C ASN A 39 21.21 11.69 4.59
N ASP A 40 20.96 10.65 3.79
CA ASP A 40 21.25 10.61 2.37
C ASP A 40 19.99 10.31 1.55
N THR A 41 20.08 10.55 0.24
CA THR A 41 19.00 10.19 -0.69
C THR A 41 18.95 8.68 -0.82
N HIS A 42 17.76 8.12 -0.68
CA HIS A 42 17.54 6.68 -0.78
C HIS A 42 16.20 6.41 -1.46
N CYS A 43 15.98 5.14 -1.82
CA CYS A 43 14.75 4.71 -2.47
C CYS A 43 13.95 3.78 -1.57
N ILE A 44 12.63 3.93 -1.59
CA ILE A 44 11.69 2.96 -1.08
C ILE A 44 11.16 2.18 -2.28
N ASP A 45 11.47 0.89 -2.35
CA ASP A 45 10.92 0.00 -3.37
C ASP A 45 9.96 -1.01 -2.75
N PHE A 46 8.87 -1.30 -3.46
CA PHE A 46 7.91 -2.32 -3.05
C PHE A 46 7.23 -2.95 -4.26
N SER A 47 6.78 -4.18 -4.07
CA SER A 47 5.98 -4.90 -5.06
C SER A 47 4.52 -4.90 -4.66
N TYR A 48 3.62 -4.70 -5.62
CA TYR A 48 2.18 -4.66 -5.39
C TYR A 48 1.41 -5.43 -6.47
N LEU A 49 0.23 -5.90 -6.09
CA LEU A 49 -0.72 -6.58 -6.97
C LEU A 49 -2.12 -6.13 -6.59
N LEU A 50 -2.83 -5.51 -7.53
CA LEU A 50 -4.25 -5.21 -7.38
C LEU A 50 -5.02 -6.13 -8.32
N TYR A 51 -5.80 -7.04 -7.75
CA TYR A 51 -6.49 -8.06 -8.53
C TYR A 51 -7.98 -8.08 -8.21
N SER A 52 -8.80 -8.21 -9.25
CA SER A 52 -10.24 -8.44 -9.13
C SER A 52 -10.70 -9.54 -10.08
N LYS A 53 -11.42 -10.53 -9.53
CA LYS A 53 -12.02 -11.62 -10.32
C LYS A 53 -13.25 -11.18 -11.13
N LYS A 54 -13.98 -10.18 -10.64
CA LYS A 54 -15.30 -9.77 -11.19
C LYS A 54 -15.21 -8.62 -12.20
N GLY A 55 -14.00 -8.19 -12.57
CA GLY A 55 -13.80 -7.02 -13.44
C GLY A 55 -14.19 -5.68 -12.78
N THR A 56 -14.65 -5.70 -11.54
CA THR A 56 -14.87 -4.49 -10.73
C THR A 56 -13.53 -3.95 -10.24
N SER A 57 -13.40 -2.63 -10.12
CA SER A 57 -12.17 -2.04 -9.57
C SER A 57 -11.93 -2.55 -8.14
N PRO A 58 -10.77 -3.18 -7.85
CA PRO A 58 -10.43 -3.63 -6.49
C PRO A 58 -10.20 -2.45 -5.53
N GLY A 59 -10.09 -1.23 -6.06
CA GLY A 59 -9.83 -0.02 -5.30
C GLY A 59 -8.69 0.80 -5.86
N THR A 60 -8.14 1.64 -4.98
CA THR A 60 -6.93 2.44 -5.22
C THR A 60 -5.89 2.12 -4.16
N LEU A 61 -4.65 1.94 -4.57
CA LEU A 61 -3.49 1.90 -3.68
C LEU A 61 -2.80 3.28 -3.74
N ASN A 62 -2.68 3.92 -2.59
CA ASN A 62 -2.08 5.23 -2.39
C ASN A 62 -0.80 5.09 -1.57
N ILE A 63 0.26 5.78 -1.98
CA ILE A 63 1.40 6.08 -1.12
C ILE A 63 1.24 7.50 -0.60
N LEU A 64 1.25 7.62 0.72
CA LEU A 64 1.12 8.89 1.41
C LEU A 64 2.46 9.21 2.08
N VAL A 65 2.67 10.50 2.38
CA VAL A 65 3.83 10.92 3.17
C VAL A 65 3.40 11.84 4.30
N ARG A 66 4.07 11.70 5.42
CA ARG A 66 3.98 12.61 6.55
C ARG A 66 5.38 12.93 7.03
N VAL A 67 5.69 14.22 7.20
CA VAL A 67 6.98 14.69 7.71
C VAL A 67 6.78 15.29 9.10
N ASN A 68 7.72 15.03 10.02
CA ASN A 68 7.78 15.57 11.38
C ASN A 68 6.48 15.45 12.18
N LYS A 69 5.81 14.28 12.08
CA LYS A 69 4.49 14.01 12.70
C LYS A 69 3.40 15.03 12.32
N GLY A 70 3.59 15.75 11.21
CA GLY A 70 2.64 16.73 10.69
C GLY A 70 1.38 16.10 10.11
N PRO A 71 0.56 16.88 9.38
CA PRO A 71 -0.58 16.33 8.66
C PRO A 71 -0.13 15.31 7.61
N LEU A 72 -1.02 14.38 7.30
CA LEU A 72 -0.82 13.47 6.18
C LEU A 72 -1.00 14.28 4.87
N ALA A 73 -0.01 14.25 4.00
CA ALA A 73 -0.09 14.92 2.71
C ALA A 73 -1.02 14.16 1.74
N ASN A 74 -1.34 14.80 0.61
CA ASN A 74 -1.99 14.12 -0.51
C ASN A 74 -1.12 12.94 -1.00
N PRO A 75 -1.73 11.91 -1.63
CA PRO A 75 -0.98 10.81 -2.20
C PRO A 75 0.11 11.32 -3.14
N ILE A 76 1.35 10.90 -2.89
CA ILE A 76 2.50 11.22 -3.75
C ILE A 76 2.62 10.24 -4.91
N TRP A 77 1.95 9.10 -4.80
CA TRP A 77 1.80 8.11 -5.85
C TRP A 77 0.50 7.35 -5.63
N ASN A 78 -0.20 7.00 -6.71
CA ASN A 78 -1.38 6.16 -6.65
C ASN A 78 -1.51 5.25 -7.87
N VAL A 79 -2.21 4.14 -7.68
CA VAL A 79 -2.65 3.28 -8.76
C VAL A 79 -4.09 2.84 -8.47
N THR A 80 -4.96 2.98 -9.46
CA THR A 80 -6.38 2.63 -9.35
C THR A 80 -6.70 1.51 -10.30
N GLY A 81 -7.55 0.58 -9.88
CA GLY A 81 -8.01 -0.50 -10.73
C GLY A 81 -7.17 -1.78 -10.64
N SER A 82 -7.53 -2.75 -11.45
CA SER A 82 -6.86 -4.05 -11.50
C SER A 82 -5.57 -3.93 -12.32
N THR A 83 -4.46 -4.42 -11.77
CA THR A 83 -3.13 -4.42 -12.41
C THR A 83 -2.84 -5.73 -13.15
N GLY A 84 -3.84 -6.58 -13.33
CA GLY A 84 -3.68 -7.91 -13.93
C GLY A 84 -3.34 -8.96 -12.88
N LYS A 85 -2.57 -9.98 -13.28
CA LYS A 85 -2.20 -11.12 -12.42
C LYS A 85 -0.74 -11.09 -11.98
N ASP A 86 0.03 -10.13 -12.48
CA ASP A 86 1.47 -10.03 -12.25
C ASP A 86 1.78 -8.99 -11.19
N TRP A 87 2.83 -9.26 -10.42
CA TRP A 87 3.36 -8.30 -9.45
C TRP A 87 4.05 -7.16 -10.19
N LEU A 88 3.68 -5.94 -9.83
CA LEU A 88 4.32 -4.72 -10.33
C LEU A 88 5.24 -4.16 -9.25
N ARG A 89 6.30 -3.46 -9.69
CA ARG A 89 7.25 -2.79 -8.80
C ARG A 89 7.06 -1.28 -8.89
N ALA A 90 7.03 -0.63 -7.74
CA ALA A 90 7.12 0.82 -7.63
C ALA A 90 8.36 1.19 -6.83
N GLU A 91 8.99 2.30 -7.22
CA GLU A 91 10.16 2.86 -6.55
C GLU A 91 9.92 4.35 -6.29
N LEU A 92 10.23 4.79 -5.07
CA LEU A 92 10.09 6.17 -4.63
C LEU A 92 11.44 6.69 -4.14
N ALA A 93 11.99 7.69 -4.84
CA ALA A 93 13.15 8.41 -4.36
C ALA A 93 12.75 9.40 -3.26
N VAL A 94 13.42 9.34 -2.11
CA VAL A 94 13.13 10.19 -0.96
C VAL A 94 14.31 11.11 -0.67
N SER A 95 14.03 12.41 -0.69
CA SER A 95 14.98 13.48 -0.39
C SER A 95 14.57 14.25 0.88
N THR A 96 14.14 13.52 1.91
CA THR A 96 13.84 14.08 3.24
C THR A 96 14.92 13.62 4.20
N PHE A 97 15.69 14.58 4.72
CA PHE A 97 16.89 14.30 5.50
C PHE A 97 16.76 14.75 6.96
N TRP A 98 17.52 14.11 7.85
CA TRP A 98 17.68 14.55 9.24
C TRP A 98 18.07 16.05 9.29
N PRO A 99 17.53 16.86 10.23
CA PRO A 99 16.74 16.48 11.41
C PRO A 99 15.27 16.17 11.15
N ASN A 100 14.82 16.22 9.89
CA ASN A 100 13.46 15.83 9.57
C ASN A 100 13.31 14.30 9.64
N GLU A 101 12.16 13.86 10.15
CA GLU A 101 11.74 12.47 10.14
C GLU A 101 10.49 12.34 9.27
N TYR A 102 10.32 11.21 8.58
CA TYR A 102 9.13 10.99 7.78
C TYR A 102 8.58 9.57 7.93
N GLN A 103 7.30 9.44 7.58
CA GLN A 103 6.59 8.18 7.51
C GLN A 103 5.91 8.09 6.15
N THR A 104 5.88 6.88 5.60
CA THR A 104 5.29 6.60 4.29
C THR A 104 4.18 5.55 4.43
N PRO A 105 2.96 5.91 4.84
CA PRO A 105 1.86 4.95 4.92
C PRO A 105 1.42 4.48 3.53
N LEU A 106 1.23 3.17 3.38
CA LEU A 106 0.51 2.61 2.24
C LEU A 106 -0.97 2.52 2.60
N GLU A 107 -1.82 3.16 1.81
CA GLU A 107 -3.27 3.14 2.00
C GLU A 107 -3.95 2.43 0.84
N LYS A 108 -4.80 1.46 1.15
CA LYS A 108 -5.73 0.87 0.19
C LYS A 108 -7.12 1.44 0.42
N GLU A 109 -7.74 1.98 -0.62
CA GLU A 109 -9.11 2.51 -0.61
C GLU A 109 -10.02 1.65 -1.48
N ASP A 110 -11.18 1.25 -0.95
CA ASP A 110 -12.12 0.34 -1.58
C ASP A 110 -13.06 1.06 -2.56
N HIS A 111 -13.14 0.59 -3.80
CA HIS A 111 -14.09 1.11 -4.80
C HIS A 111 -15.26 0.15 -5.04
N THR A 112 -15.30 -0.98 -4.33
CA THR A 112 -16.41 -1.93 -4.43
C THR A 112 -17.59 -1.38 -3.62
N ALA A 113 -18.63 -0.92 -4.29
CA ALA A 113 -19.92 -0.80 -3.63
C ALA A 113 -20.46 -2.22 -3.43
N VAL A 114 -20.59 -2.67 -2.18
CA VAL A 114 -21.38 -3.87 -1.87
C VAL A 114 -22.81 -3.57 -2.33
N GLN A 115 -23.20 -4.07 -3.49
CA GLN A 115 -24.61 -4.29 -3.80
C GLN A 115 -25.07 -5.34 -2.80
N LYS A 116 -25.70 -4.87 -1.72
CA LYS A 116 -26.24 -5.67 -0.64
C LYS A 116 -27.46 -6.45 -1.11
#